data_AF-A0A845YLS7-F1
#
_entry.id   AF-A0A845YLS7-F1
#
_cell.length_a   1.000
_cell.length_b   1.000
_cell.length_c   1.000
_cell.angle_alpha   90.00
_cell.angle_beta   90.00
_cell.angle_gamma   90.00
#
_symmetry.space_group_name_H-M   'P 1'
#
loop_
_entity.id
_entity.type
_entity.pdbx_description
1 polymer ?
#
loop_
_entity_poly.entity_id
_entity_poly.type
_entity_poly.pdbx_seq_one_letter_code
_entity_poly.pdbx_strand_id
1 'polypeptide(L)'
;MLIGIAVTLISLWYGQNHGLMPVAASTEAREIDQLFNVMMTIGTGLFLLVEGTLVVALIRFRRRKGDKTDGPHIEGNIPLEILWTAIPTVIV
;
A
#
# COMPACT_ATOMS: atom_id res chain seq x y z
N MET A 1 5.28 -14.84 0.88
CA MET A 1 6.29 -14.26 1.79
C MET A 1 7.24 -13.28 1.08
N LEU A 2 7.88 -13.64 -0.04
CA LEU A 2 8.86 -12.77 -0.70
C LEU A 2 8.32 -11.39 -1.13
N ILE A 3 7.10 -11.33 -1.69
CA ILE A 3 6.47 -10.06 -2.11
C ILE A 3 6.25 -9.12 -0.91
N GLY A 4 5.76 -9.66 0.21
CA GLY A 4 5.57 -8.87 1.43
C GLY A 4 6.88 -8.29 1.95
N ILE A 5 7.96 -9.09 1.97
CA ILE A 5 9.29 -8.63 2.36
C ILE A 5 9.77 -7.51 1.42
N ALA A 6 9.61 -7.69 0.10
CA ALA A 6 10.00 -6.68 -0.88
C ALA A 6 9.24 -5.36 -0.68
N VAL A 7 7.91 -5.41 -0.50
CA VAL A 7 7.09 -4.23 -0.22
C VAL A 7 7.56 -3.53 1.05
N THR A 8 7.79 -4.27 2.13
CA THR A 8 8.27 -3.69 3.40
C THR A 8 9.63 -3.01 3.23
N LEU A 9 10.60 -3.66 2.57
CA LEU A 9 11.93 -3.10 2.35
C LEU A 9 11.91 -1.85 1.47
N ILE A 10 11.13 -1.87 0.38
CA ILE A 10 10.98 -0.71 -0.52
C ILE A 10 10.33 0.46 0.24
N SER A 11 9.30 0.17 1.04
CA SER A 11 8.58 1.19 1.81
C SER A 11 9.46 1.83 2.87
N LEU A 12 10.25 1.02 3.60
CA LEU A 12 11.23 1.51 4.58
C LEU A 12 12.31 2.35 3.93
N TRP A 13 12.84 1.89 2.79
CA TRP A 13 13.87 2.64 2.07
C TRP A 13 13.33 3.99 1.61
N TYR A 14 12.20 4.02 0.90
CA TYR A 14 11.65 5.25 0.37
C TYR A 14 11.18 6.21 1.48
N GLY A 15 10.51 5.69 2.52
CA GLY A 15 10.04 6.49 3.64
C GLY A 15 11.14 7.16 4.45
N GLN A 16 12.39 6.68 4.38
CA GLN A 16 13.55 7.32 5.02
C GLN A 16 14.46 8.08 4.04
N ASN A 17 14.29 7.89 2.73
CA ASN A 17 15.20 8.41 1.69
C ASN A 17 14.46 9.13 0.53
N HIS A 18 13.37 9.85 0.83
CA HIS A 18 12.58 10.55 -0.19
C HIS A 18 13.03 12.00 -0.48
N GLY A 19 13.88 12.61 0.37
CA GLY A 19 14.43 13.95 0.14
C GLY A 19 13.40 15.09 0.13
N LEU A 20 12.26 14.90 0.80
CA LEU A 20 11.14 15.87 0.84
C LEU A 20 11.25 16.84 2.03
N MET A 21 12.20 16.62 2.94
CA MET A 21 12.32 17.41 4.16
C MET A 21 13.00 18.76 3.89
N PRO A 22 12.42 19.88 4.34
CA PRO A 22 13.08 21.17 4.29
C PRO A 22 14.21 21.25 5.34
N VAL A 23 14.98 22.35 5.30
CA VAL A 23 15.97 22.63 6.36
C VAL A 23 15.23 22.87 7.67
N ALA A 24 15.70 22.22 8.75
CA ALA A 24 15.12 22.37 10.08
C ALA A 24 15.14 23.84 10.55
N ALA A 25 13.97 24.35 10.93
CA ALA A 25 13.77 25.75 11.32
C ALA A 25 13.23 25.92 12.76
N SER A 26 13.02 24.82 13.49
CA SER A 26 12.55 24.81 14.88
C SER A 26 13.19 23.66 15.67
N THR A 27 13.09 23.70 17.00
CA THR A 27 13.51 22.61 17.89
C THR A 27 12.74 21.32 17.63
N GLU A 28 11.46 21.45 17.26
CA GLU A 28 10.54 20.34 17.02
C GLU A 28 10.67 19.72 15.61
N ALA A 29 11.43 20.35 14.71
CA ALA A 29 11.54 19.94 13.31
C ALA A 29 11.93 18.45 13.18
N ARG A 30 12.87 17.98 14.00
CA ARG A 30 13.31 16.58 13.98
C ARG A 30 12.19 15.59 14.33
N GLU A 31 11.33 15.93 15.29
CA GLU A 31 10.24 15.04 15.72
C GLU A 31 9.15 14.99 14.65
N ILE A 32 8.84 16.13 14.03
CA ILE A 32 7.90 16.24 12.93
C ILE A 32 8.41 15.47 11.70
N ASP A 33 9.68 15.64 11.34
CA ASP A 33 10.31 14.93 10.21
C ASP A 33 10.27 13.42 10.42
N GLN A 34 10.53 12.94 11.65
CA GLN A 34 10.43 11.51 11.97
C GLN A 34 9.00 10.99 11.83
N LEU A 35 8.01 11.73 12.34
CA LEU A 35 6.60 11.37 12.19
C LEU A 35 6.21 11.32 10.70
N PHE A 36 6.64 12.32 9.92
CA PHE A 36 6.40 12.34 8.48
C PHE A 36 7.04 11.13 7.79
N ASN A 37 8.29 10.79 8.10
CA ASN A 37 8.96 9.63 7.51
C ASN A 37 8.24 8.32 7.84
N VAL A 38 7.67 8.19 9.05
CA VAL A 38 6.83 7.03 9.42
C VAL A 38 5.54 7.02 8.59
N MET A 39 4.84 8.14 8.47
CA MET A 39 3.63 8.25 7.64
C MET A 39 3.93 7.94 6.17
N MET A 40 5.07 8.44 5.65
CA MET A 40 5.52 8.20 4.28
C MET A 40 5.84 6.72 4.04
N THR A 41 6.47 6.06 5.02
CA THR A 41 6.72 4.61 4.99
C THR A 41 5.42 3.83 4.87
N ILE A 42 4.45 4.11 5.75
CA ILE A 42 3.15 3.42 5.76
C ILE A 42 2.39 3.70 4.45
N GLY A 43 2.32 4.97 4.03
CA GLY A 43 1.65 5.40 2.81
C GLY A 43 2.22 4.76 1.55
N THR A 44 3.55 4.66 1.46
CA THR A 44 4.22 3.98 0.34
C THR A 44 3.88 2.50 0.29
N GLY A 45 3.86 1.83 1.45
CA GLY A 45 3.48 0.41 1.53
C GLY A 45 2.04 0.15 1.07
N LEU A 46 1.10 0.98 1.53
CA LEU A 46 -0.31 0.89 1.12
C LEU A 46 -0.47 1.19 -0.37
N PHE A 47 0.21 2.21 -0.89
CA PHE A 47 0.19 2.56 -2.31
C PHE A 47 0.64 1.39 -3.19
N LEU A 48 1.80 0.80 -2.87
CA LEU A 48 2.33 -0.35 -3.62
C LEU A 48 1.40 -1.56 -3.56
N LEU A 49 0.75 -1.80 -2.42
CA LEU A 49 -0.20 -2.90 -2.26
C LEU A 49 -1.44 -2.69 -3.16
N VAL A 50 -2.04 -1.50 -3.12
CA VAL A 50 -3.25 -1.17 -3.88
C VAL A 50 -2.94 -1.16 -5.38
N GLU A 51 -1.94 -0.40 -5.82
CA GLU A 51 -1.53 -0.32 -7.23
C GLU A 51 -1.08 -1.68 -7.76
N GLY A 52 -0.32 -2.44 -6.98
CA GLY A 52 0.09 -3.80 -7.33
C GLY A 52 -1.11 -4.70 -7.55
N THR A 53 -2.12 -4.65 -6.68
CA THR A 53 -3.37 -5.41 -6.82
C THR A 53 -4.13 -5.01 -8.07
N LEU A 54 -4.24 -3.70 -8.35
CA LEU A 54 -4.90 -3.18 -9.55
C LEU A 54 -4.20 -3.61 -10.84
N VAL A 55 -2.87 -3.52 -10.90
CA VAL A 55 -2.08 -3.98 -12.07
C VAL A 55 -2.24 -5.48 -12.28
N VAL A 56 -2.19 -6.27 -11.22
CA VAL A 56 -2.46 -7.72 -11.30
C VAL A 56 -3.87 -7.95 -11.83
N ALA A 57 -4.87 -7.22 -11.33
CA ALA A 57 -6.25 -7.39 -11.78
C ALA A 57 -6.41 -7.03 -13.26
N LEU A 58 -5.81 -5.93 -13.70
CA LEU A 58 -5.78 -5.47 -15.09
C LEU A 58 -5.20 -6.55 -16.02
N ILE A 59 -4.09 -7.18 -15.64
CA ILE A 59 -3.40 -8.15 -16.51
C ILE A 59 -4.09 -9.52 -16.45
N ARG A 60 -4.45 -9.99 -15.25
CA ARG A 60 -4.91 -11.36 -15.00
C ARG A 60 -6.40 -11.57 -15.28
N PHE A 61 -7.23 -10.55 -15.06
CA PHE A 61 -8.68 -10.60 -15.19
C PHE A 61 -9.22 -9.82 -16.39
N ARG A 62 -8.35 -9.34 -17.31
CA ARG A 62 -8.85 -8.77 -18.57
C ARG A 62 -9.64 -9.78 -19.38
N ARG A 63 -10.71 -9.31 -20.02
CA ARG A 63 -11.50 -10.11 -20.98
C ARG A 63 -10.62 -10.55 -22.16
N ARG A 64 -10.73 -11.81 -22.57
CA ARG A 64 -10.02 -12.35 -23.74
C ARG A 64 -10.78 -12.03 -25.03
N LYS A 65 -10.06 -11.99 -26.16
CA LYS A 65 -10.68 -11.75 -27.47
C LYS A 65 -11.64 -12.90 -27.78
N GLY A 66 -12.89 -12.56 -28.11
CA GLY A 66 -13.94 -13.54 -28.43
C GLY A 66 -14.70 -14.07 -27.22
N ASP A 67 -14.30 -13.71 -25.99
CA ASP A 67 -15.03 -14.07 -24.78
C ASP A 67 -16.27 -13.18 -24.62
N LYS A 68 -17.44 -13.82 -24.57
CA LYS A 68 -18.75 -13.21 -24.36
C LYS A 68 -19.42 -13.69 -23.08
N THR A 69 -18.72 -14.49 -22.28
CA THR A 69 -19.24 -15.03 -21.02
C THR A 69 -19.11 -13.99 -19.92
N ASP A 70 -19.98 -14.07 -18.92
CA ASP A 70 -19.89 -13.24 -17.73
C ASP A 70 -18.80 -13.77 -16.78
N GLY A 71 -18.26 -12.86 -15.96
CA GLY A 71 -17.36 -13.23 -14.89
C GLY A 71 -18.07 -14.10 -13.83
N PRO A 72 -17.32 -14.90 -13.05
CA PRO A 72 -17.89 -15.63 -11.94
C PRO A 72 -18.61 -14.68 -10.97
N HIS A 73 -19.82 -15.05 -10.55
CA HIS A 73 -20.53 -14.33 -9.50
C HIS A 73 -19.91 -14.68 -8.14
N ILE A 74 -19.01 -13.83 -7.66
CA ILE A 74 -18.34 -13.96 -6.37
C ILE A 74 -18.75 -12.78 -5.51
N GLU A 75 -19.36 -13.07 -4.37
CA GLU A 75 -19.77 -12.08 -3.37
C GLU A 75 -19.28 -12.48 -1.98
N GLY A 76 -18.79 -11.50 -1.23
CA GLY A 76 -18.33 -11.66 0.15
C GLY A 76 -17.03 -12.43 0.32
N ASN A 77 -16.35 -12.14 1.43
CA ASN A 77 -15.24 -12.94 1.97
C ASN A 77 -14.99 -12.49 3.42
N ILE A 78 -15.71 -13.07 4.39
CA ILE A 78 -15.66 -12.64 5.80
C ILE A 78 -14.22 -12.57 6.36
N PRO A 79 -13.33 -13.56 6.13
CA PRO A 79 -11.94 -13.44 6.58
C PRO A 79 -11.20 -12.24 5.99
N LEU A 80 -11.38 -11.98 4.69
CA LEU A 80 -10.74 -10.87 4.01
C LEU A 80 -11.33 -9.53 4.47
N GLU A 81 -12.65 -9.50 4.70
CA GLU A 81 -13.40 -8.37 5.27
C GLU A 81 -12.87 -7.97 6.65
N ILE A 82 -12.70 -8.94 7.54
CA ILE A 82 -12.11 -8.73 8.86
C ILE A 82 -10.68 -8.22 8.72
N LEU A 83 -9.88 -8.83 7.85
CA LEU A 83 -8.47 -8.45 7.66
C LEU A 83 -8.32 -7.00 7.19
N TRP A 84 -9.04 -6.60 6.14
CA TRP A 84 -8.91 -5.25 5.58
C TRP A 84 -9.57 -4.17 6.46
N THR A 85 -10.45 -4.55 7.38
CA THR A 85 -11.08 -3.59 8.31
C THR A 85 -10.24 -3.43 9.58
N ALA A 86 -9.68 -4.52 10.10
CA ALA A 86 -8.85 -4.51 11.29
C ALA A 86 -7.52 -3.77 11.07
N ILE A 87 -6.88 -3.94 9.91
CA ILE A 87 -5.57 -3.32 9.63
C ILE A 87 -5.64 -1.79 9.72
N PRO A 88 -6.53 -1.07 9.00
CA PRO A 88 -6.66 0.38 9.14
C PRO A 88 -7.05 0.82 10.55
N THR A 89 -7.90 0.05 11.24
CA THR A 89 -8.34 0.34 12.62
C THR A 89 -7.18 0.32 13.63
N VAL A 90 -6.14 -0.48 13.38
CA VAL A 90 -4.95 -0.53 14.24
C VAL A 90 -3.94 0.56 13.87
N ILE A 91 -3.92 0.99 12.61
CA ILE A 91 -2.97 2.00 12.10
C ILE A 91 -3.38 3.43 12.50
N VAL A 92 -4.68 3.73 12.57
CA VAL A 92 -5.26 5.06 12.83
C VAL A 92 -5.69 5.18 14.29
#